data_AF-A0A974AWR5-F1
#
_entry.id   AF-A0A974AWR5-F1
#
_cell.length_a   1.000
_cell.length_b   1.000
_cell.length_c   1.000
_cell.angle_alpha   90.00
_cell.angle_beta   90.00
_cell.angle_gamma   90.00
#
_symmetry.space_group_name_H-M   'P 1'
#
loop_
_entity.id
_entity.type
_entity.pdbx_description
1 polymer ?
#
loop_
_entity_poly.entity_id
_entity_poly.type
_entity_poly.pdbx_seq_one_letter_code
_entity_poly.pdbx_strand_id
1 'polypeptide(L)'
;MAKRKTIRTIPRERAPVGEQDPQARIRNFGEVTLRFTPEQAQHEASRCIECAKPVCTPGCPVGVDIKGFIAKIAANDLRGAYDIITETNLLPAVCGRVCPQENQCEGSCVIGNTLAPVAIGRLERFVGDTAIAEGWSNIPYIEPNGLRIGIIGSGPAGMACAADMAKAGCDVTVYEAFHVPGGVLRYGIPDFRLPNVVVDAEIANLEKLGVRFECNTLVGRLFTIEQMVGELGFDAVFIGTGAGYPSFLGIPGDSLNGVLSANELLTRCNMMQAKDRGFDTPLPIGARVAVIGSGNTAMDAMRVCRRLGAEEVHCIYRRSRAEAPARLEEVHHAEQEGIDFHWLTAPVAILDDGKGGVRGMRCIRMELGEPDASGRRRPVAVKGSEYEFACDLVVVAIGTNANPIIGQTSKIKLDKRGYIATDETLATSLAGVYAGGDIVTGAATVIQAMGAGRKAASSMIAYLGLRDTDAVYRAPASAEAALFGLDPGEHNFVRVRTA
;
A
#
# COMPACT_ATOMS: atom_id res chain seq x y z
N MET A 1 29.90 -18.36 -23.91
CA MET A 1 29.50 -17.73 -22.64
C MET A 1 29.45 -16.23 -22.84
N ALA A 2 28.30 -15.57 -22.64
CA ALA A 2 28.23 -14.12 -22.68
C ALA A 2 29.18 -13.53 -21.62
N LYS A 3 29.94 -12.49 -21.97
CA LYS A 3 30.80 -11.80 -20.99
C LYS A 3 29.92 -11.27 -19.85
N ARG A 4 30.29 -11.57 -18.61
CA ARG A 4 29.55 -11.13 -17.42
C ARG A 4 29.54 -9.61 -17.36
N LYS A 5 28.36 -9.00 -17.25
CA LYS A 5 28.21 -7.54 -17.09
C LYS A 5 28.88 -7.09 -15.79
N THR A 6 29.57 -5.97 -15.86
CA THR A 6 30.19 -5.30 -14.71
C THR A 6 29.77 -3.83 -14.69
N ILE A 7 30.01 -3.14 -13.59
CA ILE A 7 29.69 -1.71 -13.48
C ILE A 7 30.39 -0.84 -14.54
N ARG A 8 31.51 -1.33 -15.11
CA ARG A 8 32.26 -0.65 -16.17
C ARG A 8 31.70 -0.88 -17.57
N THR A 9 30.84 -1.88 -17.75
CA THR A 9 30.33 -2.30 -19.08
C THR A 9 28.86 -1.98 -19.28
N ILE A 10 28.17 -1.49 -18.24
CA ILE A 10 26.76 -1.10 -18.31
C ILE A 10 26.60 0.39 -18.65
N PRO A 11 25.44 0.82 -19.17
CA PRO A 11 25.11 2.23 -19.26
C PRO A 11 25.20 2.93 -17.90
N ARG A 12 25.87 4.08 -17.87
CA ARG A 12 26.13 4.82 -16.62
C ARG A 12 24.87 5.49 -16.08
N GLU A 13 24.07 6.06 -16.99
CA GLU A 13 22.85 6.80 -16.68
C GLU A 13 21.61 5.90 -16.78
N ARG A 14 20.63 6.19 -15.91
CA ARG A 14 19.30 5.59 -15.97
C ARG A 14 18.63 5.95 -17.31
N ALA A 15 17.71 5.10 -17.76
CA ALA A 15 16.77 5.52 -18.79
C ALA A 15 16.02 6.78 -18.29
N PRO A 16 15.91 7.84 -19.12
CA PRO A 16 15.17 9.02 -18.72
C PRO A 16 13.71 8.64 -18.51
N VAL A 17 13.15 9.10 -17.38
CA VAL A 17 11.74 8.94 -17.08
C VAL A 17 11.02 10.17 -17.61
N GLY A 18 10.01 9.97 -18.45
CA GLY A 18 9.15 11.07 -18.88
C GLY A 18 8.25 11.50 -17.72
N GLU A 19 8.07 12.81 -17.55
CA GLU A 19 7.09 13.37 -16.61
C GLU A 19 6.23 14.39 -17.34
N GLN A 20 4.99 14.55 -16.90
CA GLN A 20 4.19 15.70 -17.34
C GLN A 20 4.86 17.00 -16.88
N ASP A 21 4.76 18.03 -17.74
CA ASP A 21 5.20 19.39 -17.40
C ASP A 21 4.51 19.88 -16.11
N PRO A 22 5.25 20.49 -15.16
CA PRO A 22 4.68 20.94 -13.89
C PRO A 22 3.50 21.91 -14.03
N GLN A 23 3.53 22.83 -15.01
CA GLN A 23 2.45 23.81 -15.21
C GLN A 23 1.20 23.18 -15.85
N ALA A 24 1.39 22.15 -16.67
CA ALA A 24 0.29 21.36 -17.22
C ALA A 24 -0.32 20.41 -16.17
N ARG A 25 0.52 19.72 -15.38
CA ARG A 25 0.08 18.65 -14.47
C ARG A 25 -0.65 19.13 -13.22
N ILE A 26 -0.46 20.39 -12.82
CA ILE A 26 -1.28 21.01 -11.76
C ILE A 26 -2.72 21.31 -12.22
N ARG A 27 -3.07 21.10 -13.49
CA ARG A 27 -4.42 21.35 -14.02
C ARG A 27 -5.19 20.08 -14.34
N ASN A 28 -4.63 18.91 -14.02
CA ASN A 28 -5.25 17.63 -14.29
C ASN A 28 -4.87 16.58 -13.24
N PHE A 29 -5.63 15.49 -13.20
CA PHE A 29 -5.39 14.34 -12.32
C PHE A 29 -4.76 13.15 -13.05
N GLY A 30 -4.24 13.37 -14.25
CA GLY A 30 -3.51 12.36 -15.00
C GLY A 30 -2.17 12.00 -14.34
N GLU A 31 -1.68 10.81 -14.64
CA GLU A 31 -0.46 10.26 -14.04
C GLU A 31 0.76 11.17 -14.32
N VAL A 32 1.43 11.64 -13.27
CA VAL A 32 2.58 12.57 -13.42
C VAL A 32 3.74 11.89 -14.10
N THR A 33 4.11 10.72 -13.62
CA THR A 33 5.24 9.98 -14.15
C THR A 33 4.77 9.07 -15.28
N LEU A 34 5.37 9.22 -16.45
CA LEU A 34 4.98 8.49 -17.65
C LEU A 34 5.62 7.10 -17.67
N ARG A 35 4.95 6.18 -18.35
CA ARG A 35 5.42 4.81 -18.56
C ARG A 35 6.67 4.82 -19.44
N PHE A 36 7.61 3.90 -19.19
CA PHE A 36 8.74 3.67 -20.09
C PHE A 36 8.28 3.23 -21.48
N THR A 37 8.96 3.72 -22.50
CA THR A 37 8.91 3.09 -23.83
C THR A 37 9.65 1.75 -23.81
N PRO A 38 9.39 0.84 -24.78
CA PRO A 38 10.15 -0.40 -24.90
C PRO A 38 11.67 -0.19 -24.94
N GLU A 39 12.14 0.85 -25.63
CA GLU A 39 13.57 1.18 -25.74
C GLU A 39 14.15 1.63 -24.39
N GLN A 40 13.41 2.46 -23.65
CA GLN A 40 13.79 2.90 -22.30
C GLN A 40 13.84 1.71 -21.33
N ALA A 41 12.84 0.82 -21.39
CA ALA A 41 12.79 -0.38 -20.56
C ALA A 41 13.96 -1.33 -20.88
N GLN A 42 14.27 -1.55 -22.16
CA GLN A 42 15.43 -2.34 -22.57
C GLN A 42 16.76 -1.70 -22.13
N HIS A 43 16.91 -0.39 -22.30
CA HIS A 43 18.09 0.34 -21.83
C HIS A 43 18.27 0.18 -20.32
N GLU A 44 17.23 0.42 -19.53
CA GLU A 44 17.30 0.30 -18.07
C GLU A 44 17.54 -1.15 -17.62
N ALA A 45 16.89 -2.14 -18.25
CA ALA A 45 17.12 -3.56 -17.98
C ALA A 45 18.57 -3.97 -18.27
N SER A 46 19.21 -3.37 -19.29
CA SER A 46 20.60 -3.64 -19.63
C SER A 46 21.59 -3.20 -18.54
N ARG A 47 21.18 -2.28 -17.65
CA ARG A 47 22.00 -1.82 -16.52
C ARG A 47 22.12 -2.83 -15.40
N CYS A 48 21.21 -3.80 -15.29
CA CYS A 48 21.33 -4.87 -14.32
C CYS A 48 22.57 -5.73 -14.62
N ILE A 49 23.43 -5.89 -13.61
CA ILE A 49 24.68 -6.67 -13.70
C ILE A 49 24.50 -8.15 -13.35
N GLU A 50 23.27 -8.59 -13.11
CA GLU A 50 22.93 -9.99 -12.83
C GLU A 50 23.78 -10.56 -11.69
N CYS A 51 23.70 -9.89 -10.52
CA CYS A 51 24.44 -10.25 -9.32
C CYS A 51 24.31 -11.75 -9.01
N ALA A 52 25.42 -12.41 -8.66
CA ALA A 52 25.39 -13.81 -8.22
C ALA A 52 24.52 -14.00 -6.96
N LYS A 53 24.59 -13.03 -6.04
CA LYS A 53 23.74 -12.92 -4.86
C LYS A 53 22.90 -11.64 -4.99
N PRO A 54 21.67 -11.72 -5.51
CA PRO A 54 20.82 -10.55 -5.72
C PRO A 54 20.26 -10.07 -4.38
N VAL A 55 20.90 -9.08 -3.76
CA VAL A 55 20.43 -8.45 -2.51
C VAL A 55 19.16 -7.61 -2.69
N CYS A 56 18.77 -7.31 -3.93
CA CYS A 56 17.52 -6.61 -4.23
C CYS A 56 16.28 -7.48 -3.95
N THR A 57 16.36 -8.80 -4.13
CA THR A 57 15.26 -9.75 -3.84
C THR A 57 14.88 -9.78 -2.35
N PRO A 58 15.80 -10.01 -1.39
CA PRO A 58 15.47 -9.92 0.03
C PRO A 58 15.16 -8.47 0.48
N GLY A 59 15.56 -7.46 -0.29
CA GLY A 59 15.14 -6.07 -0.10
C GLY A 59 13.70 -5.78 -0.53
N CYS A 60 13.04 -6.70 -1.23
CA CYS A 60 11.63 -6.63 -1.57
C CYS A 60 10.81 -7.39 -0.50
N PRO A 61 9.81 -6.77 0.16
CA PRO A 61 9.05 -7.42 1.23
C PRO A 61 8.27 -8.69 0.83
N VAL A 62 8.00 -8.88 -0.47
CA VAL A 62 7.36 -10.11 -0.99
C VAL A 62 8.32 -11.02 -1.75
N GLY A 63 9.61 -10.66 -1.84
CA GLY A 63 10.65 -11.52 -2.39
C GLY A 63 10.64 -11.71 -3.92
N VAL A 64 10.26 -10.68 -4.70
CA VAL A 64 10.27 -10.75 -6.17
C VAL A 64 11.63 -11.17 -6.72
N ASP A 65 11.66 -12.11 -7.67
CA ASP A 65 12.86 -12.44 -8.45
C ASP A 65 13.19 -11.33 -9.46
N ILE A 66 13.76 -10.25 -8.92
CA ILE A 66 14.13 -9.04 -9.65
C ILE A 66 15.16 -9.34 -10.74
N LYS A 67 16.10 -10.25 -10.46
CA LYS A 67 17.11 -10.64 -11.46
C LYS A 67 16.43 -11.38 -12.61
N GLY A 68 15.54 -12.33 -12.30
CA GLY A 68 14.80 -13.12 -13.27
C GLY A 68 13.95 -12.28 -14.21
N PHE A 69 13.06 -11.45 -13.68
CA PHE A 69 12.17 -10.67 -14.56
C PHE A 69 12.93 -9.62 -15.38
N ILE A 70 13.99 -9.00 -14.84
CA ILE A 70 14.80 -8.04 -15.60
C ILE A 70 15.55 -8.74 -16.73
N ALA A 71 16.04 -9.97 -16.51
CA ALA A 71 16.66 -10.76 -17.56
C ALA A 71 15.67 -11.07 -18.70
N LYS A 72 14.39 -11.33 -18.36
CA LYS A 72 13.31 -11.51 -19.33
C LYS A 72 13.01 -10.25 -20.14
N ILE A 73 12.96 -9.07 -19.49
CA ILE A 73 12.85 -7.78 -20.20
C ILE A 73 14.02 -7.57 -21.17
N ALA A 74 15.26 -7.85 -20.72
CA ALA A 74 16.45 -7.73 -21.56
C ALA A 74 16.46 -8.71 -22.76
N ALA A 75 15.75 -9.83 -22.63
CA ALA A 75 15.53 -10.81 -23.70
C ALA A 75 14.28 -10.51 -24.56
N ASN A 76 13.62 -9.37 -24.33
CA ASN A 76 12.37 -8.96 -24.99
C ASN A 76 11.19 -9.95 -24.76
N ASP A 77 11.22 -10.69 -23.66
CA ASP A 77 10.18 -11.63 -23.22
C ASP A 77 9.36 -11.00 -22.08
N LEU A 78 8.47 -10.07 -22.42
CA LEU A 78 7.67 -9.34 -21.43
C LEU A 78 6.64 -10.24 -20.73
N ARG A 79 6.13 -11.26 -21.44
CA ARG A 79 5.21 -12.23 -20.85
C ARG A 79 5.91 -13.08 -19.79
N GLY A 80 7.10 -13.61 -20.09
CA GLY A 80 7.90 -14.33 -19.12
C GLY A 80 8.36 -13.44 -17.94
N ALA A 81 8.56 -12.13 -18.16
CA ALA A 81 8.82 -11.20 -17.06
C ALA A 81 7.60 -11.07 -16.12
N TYR A 82 6.40 -10.95 -16.69
CA TYR A 82 5.15 -10.90 -15.92
C TYR A 82 4.92 -12.19 -15.14
N ASP A 83 5.17 -13.35 -15.74
CA ASP A 83 5.03 -14.65 -15.09
C ASP A 83 5.92 -14.73 -13.84
N ILE A 84 7.19 -14.34 -13.95
CA ILE A 84 8.12 -14.32 -12.80
C ILE A 84 7.66 -13.34 -11.71
N ILE A 85 7.18 -12.14 -12.06
CA ILE A 85 6.74 -11.16 -11.04
C ILE A 85 5.52 -11.71 -10.27
N THR A 86 4.57 -12.29 -10.98
CA THR A 86 3.28 -12.75 -10.42
C THR A 86 3.36 -14.04 -9.61
N GLU A 87 4.51 -14.72 -9.59
CA GLU A 87 4.80 -15.78 -8.61
C GLU A 87 4.75 -15.26 -7.17
N THR A 88 5.13 -13.98 -6.96
CA THR A 88 5.24 -13.42 -5.59
C THR A 88 4.53 -12.10 -5.39
N ASN A 89 4.38 -11.28 -6.42
CA ASN A 89 3.68 -10.01 -6.38
C ASN A 89 2.46 -10.00 -7.31
N LEU A 90 1.28 -9.93 -6.69
CA LEU A 90 -0.01 -9.93 -7.39
C LEU A 90 -0.38 -8.56 -7.99
N LEU A 91 0.28 -7.48 -7.56
CA LEU A 91 -0.08 -6.11 -7.93
C LEU A 91 1.11 -5.38 -8.56
N PRO A 92 1.74 -5.89 -9.64
CA PRO A 92 2.94 -5.29 -10.21
C PRO A 92 2.72 -3.86 -10.70
N ALA A 93 1.57 -3.59 -11.32
CA ALA A 93 1.23 -2.26 -11.81
C ALA A 93 1.03 -1.25 -10.67
N VAL A 94 0.57 -1.72 -9.49
CA VAL A 94 0.45 -0.88 -8.29
C VAL A 94 1.81 -0.68 -7.63
N CYS A 95 2.52 -1.77 -7.34
CA CYS A 95 3.77 -1.75 -6.56
C CYS A 95 4.87 -0.96 -7.27
N GLY A 96 4.98 -1.09 -8.59
CA GLY A 96 5.93 -0.31 -9.39
C GLY A 96 5.69 1.21 -9.33
N ARG A 97 4.48 1.66 -8.98
CA ARG A 97 4.12 3.07 -8.79
C ARG A 97 4.37 3.57 -7.37
N VAL A 98 3.95 2.80 -6.37
CA VAL A 98 3.76 3.35 -5.01
C VAL A 98 4.78 2.87 -3.98
N CYS A 99 5.58 1.83 -4.28
CA CYS A 99 6.62 1.39 -3.36
C CYS A 99 7.67 2.50 -3.14
N PRO A 100 8.16 2.72 -1.92
CA PRO A 100 9.32 3.56 -1.67
C PRO A 100 10.60 2.77 -2.00
N GLN A 101 10.90 2.60 -3.29
CA GLN A 101 11.99 1.73 -3.73
C GLN A 101 13.36 2.14 -3.17
N GLU A 102 13.54 3.42 -2.88
CA GLU A 102 14.74 3.99 -2.24
C GLU A 102 15.06 3.36 -0.88
N ASN A 103 14.04 2.87 -0.18
CA ASN A 103 14.16 2.21 1.13
C ASN A 103 13.97 0.68 1.04
N GLN A 104 13.95 0.13 -0.17
CA GLN A 104 13.63 -1.28 -0.44
C GLN A 104 14.60 -1.86 -1.48
N CYS A 105 14.07 -2.36 -2.61
CA CYS A 105 14.82 -3.08 -3.63
C CYS A 105 15.89 -2.21 -4.33
N GLU A 106 15.59 -0.94 -4.62
CA GLU A 106 16.56 -0.02 -5.24
C GLU A 106 17.58 0.51 -4.24
N GLY A 107 17.17 0.76 -2.99
CA GLY A 107 18.07 1.12 -1.89
C GLY A 107 19.14 0.05 -1.60
N SER A 108 18.81 -1.22 -1.85
CA SER A 108 19.73 -2.35 -1.68
C SER A 108 20.55 -2.67 -2.94
N CYS A 109 20.29 -2.03 -4.07
CA CYS A 109 20.92 -2.37 -5.34
C CYS A 109 22.42 -2.04 -5.32
N VAL A 110 23.28 -3.03 -5.59
CA VAL A 110 24.76 -2.89 -5.56
C VAL A 110 25.27 -1.79 -6.51
N ILE A 111 24.57 -1.55 -7.62
CA ILE A 111 24.93 -0.46 -8.56
C ILE A 111 24.79 0.91 -7.89
N GLY A 112 23.83 1.05 -6.95
CA GLY A 112 23.58 2.23 -6.13
C GLY A 112 24.79 2.74 -5.33
N ASN A 113 25.80 1.88 -5.10
CA ASN A 113 27.02 2.25 -4.40
C ASN A 113 27.96 3.15 -5.22
N THR A 114 27.76 3.27 -6.53
CA THR A 114 28.66 4.04 -7.43
C THR A 114 27.92 4.81 -8.51
N LEU A 115 26.78 4.30 -8.97
CA LEU A 115 25.91 4.93 -9.95
C LEU A 115 24.49 4.97 -9.41
N ALA A 116 23.55 5.61 -10.11
CA ALA A 116 22.14 5.47 -9.77
C ALA A 116 21.71 3.99 -9.85
N PRO A 117 20.94 3.47 -8.87
CA PRO A 117 20.55 2.05 -8.87
C PRO A 117 19.72 1.70 -10.11
N VAL A 118 19.47 0.41 -10.37
CA VAL A 118 18.52 0.03 -11.44
C VAL A 118 17.12 0.52 -11.06
N ALA A 119 16.37 1.12 -11.98
CA ALA A 119 15.01 1.59 -11.72
C ALA A 119 14.01 0.41 -11.74
N ILE A 120 14.13 -0.47 -10.75
CA ILE A 120 13.37 -1.72 -10.60
C ILE A 120 11.87 -1.45 -10.60
N GLY A 121 11.41 -0.45 -9.84
CA GLY A 121 9.98 -0.12 -9.77
C GLY A 121 9.40 0.31 -11.11
N ARG A 122 10.19 1.01 -11.94
CA ARG A 122 9.78 1.42 -13.28
C ARG A 122 9.69 0.25 -14.26
N LEU A 123 10.62 -0.70 -14.17
CA LEU A 123 10.59 -1.92 -14.96
C LEU A 123 9.39 -2.81 -14.57
N GLU A 124 9.13 -2.94 -13.27
CA GLU A 124 7.96 -3.65 -12.74
C GLU A 124 6.65 -3.00 -13.22
N ARG A 125 6.54 -1.67 -13.11
CA ARG A 125 5.41 -0.90 -13.66
C ARG A 125 5.26 -1.13 -15.16
N PHE A 126 6.35 -1.07 -15.92
CA PHE A 126 6.31 -1.25 -17.38
C PHE A 126 5.73 -2.61 -17.77
N VAL A 127 6.14 -3.68 -17.07
CA VAL A 127 5.59 -5.03 -17.27
C VAL A 127 4.12 -5.10 -16.84
N GLY A 128 3.77 -4.56 -15.66
CA GLY A 128 2.39 -4.53 -15.17
C GLY A 128 1.43 -3.77 -16.10
N ASP A 129 1.85 -2.61 -16.60
CA ASP A 129 1.06 -1.81 -17.56
C ASP A 129 0.90 -2.54 -18.91
N THR A 130 1.92 -3.30 -19.33
CA THR A 130 1.81 -4.16 -20.52
C THR A 130 0.79 -5.27 -20.28
N ALA A 131 0.85 -5.92 -19.13
CA ALA A 131 -0.05 -7.00 -18.77
C ALA A 131 -1.52 -6.56 -18.76
N ILE A 132 -1.80 -5.39 -18.20
CA ILE A 132 -3.16 -4.81 -18.23
C ILE A 132 -3.61 -4.55 -19.67
N ALA A 133 -2.76 -3.92 -20.49
CA ALA A 133 -3.10 -3.60 -21.88
C ALA A 133 -3.35 -4.84 -22.75
N GLU A 134 -2.59 -5.91 -22.52
CA GLU A 134 -2.69 -7.18 -23.26
C GLU A 134 -3.68 -8.18 -22.63
N GLY A 135 -4.33 -7.81 -21.52
CA GLY A 135 -5.26 -8.69 -20.80
C GLY A 135 -4.63 -9.94 -20.20
N TRP A 136 -3.32 -9.88 -19.89
CA TRP A 136 -2.58 -10.98 -19.30
C TRP A 136 -3.08 -11.31 -17.90
N SER A 137 -3.23 -12.60 -17.63
CA SER A 137 -3.51 -13.13 -16.30
C SER A 137 -2.85 -14.50 -16.15
N ASN A 138 -2.58 -14.89 -14.91
CA ASN A 138 -2.04 -16.18 -14.53
C ASN A 138 -3.04 -16.88 -13.62
N ILE A 139 -4.00 -17.56 -14.24
CA ILE A 139 -5.05 -18.30 -13.56
C ILE A 139 -4.78 -19.79 -13.82
N PRO A 140 -4.16 -20.51 -12.86
CA PRO A 140 -3.99 -21.95 -12.99
C PRO A 140 -5.34 -22.66 -12.90
N TYR A 141 -5.39 -23.94 -13.27
CA TYR A 141 -6.48 -24.81 -12.84
C TYR A 141 -6.43 -24.93 -11.32
N ILE A 142 -7.57 -24.73 -10.65
CA ILE A 142 -7.70 -24.75 -9.20
C ILE A 142 -8.75 -25.80 -8.84
N GLU A 143 -8.35 -26.83 -8.12
CA GLU A 143 -9.27 -27.86 -7.59
C GLU A 143 -9.97 -27.31 -6.33
N PRO A 144 -11.30 -27.21 -6.31
CA PRO A 144 -12.02 -26.72 -5.12
C PRO A 144 -11.92 -27.71 -3.96
N ASN A 145 -11.54 -27.21 -2.77
CA ASN A 145 -11.43 -28.03 -1.55
C ASN A 145 -12.69 -27.93 -0.65
N GLY A 146 -13.58 -26.98 -0.92
CA GLY A 146 -14.83 -26.77 -0.17
C GLY A 146 -14.71 -25.98 1.13
N LEU A 147 -13.50 -25.58 1.52
CA LEU A 147 -13.26 -24.74 2.70
C LEU A 147 -13.60 -23.28 2.40
N ARG A 148 -14.25 -22.62 3.34
CA ARG A 148 -14.77 -21.26 3.20
C ARG A 148 -13.93 -20.28 3.99
N ILE A 149 -13.45 -19.23 3.31
CA ILE A 149 -12.55 -18.23 3.89
C ILE A 149 -13.21 -16.86 3.87
N GLY A 150 -13.30 -16.25 5.05
CA GLY A 150 -13.81 -14.89 5.22
C GLY A 150 -12.67 -13.88 5.33
N ILE A 151 -12.68 -12.83 4.52
CA ILE A 151 -11.66 -11.78 4.56
C ILE A 151 -12.34 -10.46 4.87
N ILE A 152 -11.84 -9.73 5.86
CA ILE A 152 -12.40 -8.44 6.28
C ILE A 152 -11.47 -7.33 5.82
N GLY A 153 -11.92 -6.55 4.84
CA GLY A 153 -11.19 -5.44 4.22
C GLY A 153 -10.57 -5.83 2.88
N SER A 154 -10.80 -5.01 1.85
CA SER A 154 -10.33 -5.23 0.47
C SER A 154 -9.04 -4.45 0.14
N GLY A 155 -8.28 -4.04 1.15
CA GLY A 155 -6.98 -3.41 0.95
C GLY A 155 -5.90 -4.39 0.49
N PRO A 156 -4.64 -3.93 0.29
CA PRO A 156 -3.56 -4.77 -0.24
C PRO A 156 -3.31 -6.07 0.54
N ALA A 157 -3.42 -6.05 1.86
CA ALA A 157 -3.30 -7.24 2.69
C ALA A 157 -4.43 -8.26 2.44
N GLY A 158 -5.68 -7.78 2.39
CA GLY A 158 -6.84 -8.61 2.10
C GLY A 158 -6.82 -9.18 0.69
N MET A 159 -6.45 -8.37 -0.31
CA MET A 159 -6.27 -8.81 -1.70
C MET A 159 -5.21 -9.91 -1.83
N ALA A 160 -4.06 -9.75 -1.17
CA ALA A 160 -2.99 -10.75 -1.21
C ALA A 160 -3.40 -12.06 -0.52
N CYS A 161 -4.03 -11.96 0.65
CA CYS A 161 -4.56 -13.13 1.36
C CYS A 161 -5.64 -13.84 0.51
N ALA A 162 -6.56 -13.07 -0.09
CA ALA A 162 -7.64 -13.60 -0.92
C ALA A 162 -7.12 -14.41 -2.10
N ALA A 163 -6.11 -13.88 -2.80
CA ALA A 163 -5.51 -14.55 -3.93
C ALA A 163 -4.84 -15.87 -3.55
N ASP A 164 -4.03 -15.86 -2.49
CA ASP A 164 -3.28 -17.06 -2.08
C ASP A 164 -4.24 -18.14 -1.54
N MET A 165 -5.29 -17.75 -0.82
CA MET A 165 -6.34 -18.70 -0.37
C MET A 165 -7.21 -19.23 -1.52
N ALA A 166 -7.51 -18.40 -2.53
CA ALA A 166 -8.23 -18.85 -3.72
C ALA A 166 -7.38 -19.82 -4.55
N LYS A 167 -6.08 -19.55 -4.73
CA LYS A 167 -5.13 -20.48 -5.37
C LYS A 167 -5.00 -21.80 -4.62
N ALA A 168 -5.20 -21.81 -3.30
CA ALA A 168 -5.24 -23.02 -2.48
C ALA A 168 -6.55 -23.83 -2.61
N GLY A 169 -7.49 -23.41 -3.48
CA GLY A 169 -8.75 -24.11 -3.74
C GLY A 169 -9.91 -23.73 -2.82
N CYS A 170 -9.77 -22.68 -2.02
CA CYS A 170 -10.79 -22.27 -1.06
C CYS A 170 -11.88 -21.38 -1.69
N ASP A 171 -13.08 -21.42 -1.14
CA ASP A 171 -14.15 -20.48 -1.44
C ASP A 171 -13.96 -19.18 -0.64
N VAL A 172 -13.49 -18.13 -1.30
CA VAL A 172 -13.09 -16.87 -0.66
C VAL A 172 -14.15 -15.79 -0.83
N THR A 173 -14.55 -15.18 0.29
CA THR A 173 -15.42 -13.99 0.31
C THR A 173 -14.73 -12.85 1.06
N VAL A 174 -14.55 -11.72 0.38
CA VAL A 174 -13.99 -10.48 0.92
C VAL A 174 -15.11 -9.51 1.25
N TYR A 175 -15.26 -9.16 2.52
CA TYR A 175 -16.20 -8.16 3.01
C TYR A 175 -15.53 -6.78 3.06
N GLU A 176 -16.12 -5.81 2.37
CA GLU A 176 -15.63 -4.43 2.30
C GLU A 176 -16.68 -3.47 2.85
N ALA A 177 -16.26 -2.54 3.71
CA ALA A 177 -17.15 -1.57 4.32
C ALA A 177 -17.63 -0.50 3.33
N PHE A 178 -16.76 -0.09 2.41
CA PHE A 178 -17.12 0.84 1.35
C PHE A 178 -17.90 0.19 0.21
N HIS A 179 -18.49 1.01 -0.65
CA HIS A 179 -19.26 0.58 -1.82
C HIS A 179 -18.37 0.10 -2.99
N VAL A 180 -17.05 0.27 -2.88
CA VAL A 180 -16.07 -0.17 -3.87
C VAL A 180 -14.83 -0.76 -3.18
N PRO A 181 -14.23 -1.84 -3.73
CA PRO A 181 -13.03 -2.43 -3.15
C PRO A 181 -11.74 -1.66 -3.51
N GLY A 182 -10.66 -1.98 -2.78
CA GLY A 182 -9.29 -1.53 -3.02
C GLY A 182 -8.65 -0.81 -1.83
N GLY A 183 -9.42 -0.47 -0.79
CA GLY A 183 -8.91 0.24 0.39
C GLY A 183 -8.16 1.53 0.03
N VAL A 184 -6.99 1.75 0.64
CA VAL A 184 -6.19 2.97 0.43
C VAL A 184 -5.77 3.18 -1.02
N LEU A 185 -5.70 2.12 -1.83
CA LEU A 185 -5.40 2.21 -3.27
C LEU A 185 -6.50 2.98 -4.02
N ARG A 186 -7.74 2.94 -3.51
CA ARG A 186 -8.92 3.59 -4.08
C ARG A 186 -9.18 4.96 -3.46
N TYR A 187 -9.23 5.02 -2.14
CA TYR A 187 -9.68 6.24 -1.45
C TYR A 187 -8.54 7.18 -1.06
N GLY A 188 -7.33 6.66 -0.92
CA GLY A 188 -6.19 7.41 -0.40
C GLY A 188 -5.29 7.95 -1.50
N ILE A 189 -4.71 7.05 -2.30
CA ILE A 189 -3.70 7.39 -3.30
C ILE A 189 -4.39 8.02 -4.53
N PRO A 190 -4.06 9.26 -4.92
CA PRO A 190 -4.73 9.92 -6.04
C PRO A 190 -4.35 9.36 -7.42
N ASP A 191 -5.22 9.58 -8.41
CA ASP A 191 -5.06 9.10 -9.80
C ASP A 191 -3.74 9.54 -10.46
N PHE A 192 -3.22 10.71 -10.08
CA PHE A 192 -1.96 11.22 -10.64
C PHE A 192 -0.72 10.44 -10.17
N ARG A 193 -0.87 9.53 -9.19
CA ARG A 193 0.14 8.55 -8.74
C ARG A 193 -0.28 7.11 -9.04
N LEU A 194 -1.54 6.78 -8.78
CA LEU A 194 -2.10 5.44 -8.99
C LEU A 194 -3.49 5.57 -9.64
N PRO A 195 -3.59 5.42 -10.97
CA PRO A 195 -4.88 5.52 -11.65
C PRO A 195 -5.86 4.44 -11.19
N ASN A 196 -7.11 4.83 -10.95
CA ASN A 196 -8.17 3.89 -10.55
C ASN A 196 -8.35 2.70 -11.51
N VAL A 197 -8.16 2.91 -12.81
CA VAL A 197 -8.23 1.83 -13.83
C VAL A 197 -7.21 0.72 -13.60
N VAL A 198 -6.07 1.03 -12.96
CA VAL A 198 -5.07 0.03 -12.59
C VAL A 198 -5.61 -0.83 -11.43
N VAL A 199 -6.21 -0.18 -10.42
CA VAL A 199 -6.82 -0.87 -9.28
C VAL A 199 -7.99 -1.75 -9.73
N ASP A 200 -8.81 -1.27 -10.66
CA ASP A 200 -9.93 -2.02 -11.26
C ASP A 200 -9.44 -3.29 -11.96
N ALA A 201 -8.37 -3.20 -12.75
CA ALA A 201 -7.80 -4.34 -13.45
C ALA A 201 -7.33 -5.43 -12.47
N GLU A 202 -6.71 -5.04 -11.35
CA GLU A 202 -6.23 -6.01 -10.35
C GLU A 202 -7.38 -6.63 -9.55
N ILE A 203 -8.42 -5.86 -9.21
CA ILE A 203 -9.64 -6.41 -8.60
C ILE A 203 -10.31 -7.41 -9.54
N ALA A 204 -10.45 -7.06 -10.82
CA ALA A 204 -11.03 -7.96 -11.82
C ALA A 204 -10.22 -9.25 -11.99
N ASN A 205 -8.90 -9.21 -11.83
CA ASN A 205 -8.07 -10.42 -11.83
C ASN A 205 -8.34 -11.33 -10.63
N LEU A 206 -8.63 -10.77 -9.44
CA LEU A 206 -9.06 -11.55 -8.28
C LEU A 206 -10.45 -12.16 -8.47
N GLU A 207 -11.38 -11.43 -9.08
CA GLU A 207 -12.71 -11.97 -9.42
C GLU A 207 -12.60 -13.13 -10.40
N LYS A 208 -11.73 -13.03 -11.42
CA LYS A 208 -11.45 -14.15 -12.35
C LYS A 208 -10.81 -15.35 -11.66
N LEU A 209 -10.10 -15.13 -10.55
CA LEU A 209 -9.54 -16.20 -9.70
C LEU A 209 -10.61 -16.88 -8.83
N GLY A 210 -11.83 -16.35 -8.80
CA GLY A 210 -12.96 -16.89 -8.02
C GLY A 210 -13.20 -16.17 -6.68
N VAL A 211 -12.51 -15.07 -6.40
CA VAL A 211 -12.73 -14.27 -5.18
C VAL A 211 -14.03 -13.49 -5.31
N ARG A 212 -14.90 -13.57 -4.30
CA ARG A 212 -16.14 -12.79 -4.22
C ARG A 212 -15.97 -11.56 -3.34
N PHE A 213 -16.43 -10.40 -3.80
CA PHE A 213 -16.42 -9.16 -3.02
C PHE A 213 -17.84 -8.77 -2.59
N GLU A 214 -18.04 -8.64 -1.28
CA GLU A 214 -19.28 -8.19 -0.65
C GLU A 214 -19.05 -6.78 -0.08
N CYS A 215 -19.32 -5.77 -0.90
CA CYS A 215 -19.18 -4.35 -0.54
C CYS A 215 -20.34 -3.88 0.36
N ASN A 216 -20.24 -2.66 0.89
CA ASN A 216 -21.20 -2.08 1.84
C ASN A 216 -21.43 -2.92 3.11
N THR A 217 -20.45 -3.75 3.47
CA THR A 217 -20.55 -4.71 4.57
C THR A 217 -19.60 -4.33 5.71
N LEU A 218 -20.14 -3.64 6.72
CA LEU A 218 -19.39 -3.26 7.91
C LEU A 218 -19.38 -4.38 8.97
N VAL A 219 -18.34 -5.22 8.92
CA VAL A 219 -18.07 -6.25 9.93
C VAL A 219 -17.77 -5.60 11.29
N GLY A 220 -18.30 -6.19 12.35
CA GLY A 220 -18.37 -5.63 13.71
C GLY A 220 -19.64 -4.82 13.98
N ARG A 221 -20.44 -4.48 12.95
CA ARG A 221 -21.77 -3.89 13.11
C ARG A 221 -22.88 -4.76 12.53
N LEU A 222 -22.70 -5.29 11.33
CA LEU A 222 -23.67 -6.20 10.71
C LEU A 222 -23.60 -7.61 11.32
N PHE A 223 -22.39 -8.09 11.56
CA PHE A 223 -22.08 -9.34 12.28
C PHE A 223 -20.66 -9.25 12.84
N THR A 224 -20.38 -10.02 13.90
CA THR A 224 -19.08 -10.07 14.59
C THR A 224 -18.13 -11.10 13.98
N ILE A 225 -16.85 -11.08 14.37
CA ILE A 225 -15.87 -12.10 13.92
C ILE A 225 -16.29 -13.50 14.39
N GLU A 226 -16.77 -13.61 15.63
CA GLU A 226 -17.25 -14.86 16.19
C GLU A 226 -18.44 -15.43 15.40
N GLN A 227 -19.34 -14.57 14.92
CA GLN A 227 -20.43 -15.00 14.04
C GLN A 227 -19.94 -15.45 12.67
N MET A 228 -18.84 -14.89 12.15
CA MET A 228 -18.25 -15.38 10.91
C MET A 228 -17.77 -16.83 11.05
N VAL A 229 -17.03 -17.13 12.12
CA VAL A 229 -16.51 -18.48 12.36
C VAL A 229 -17.63 -19.45 12.76
N GLY A 230 -18.57 -19.03 13.61
CA GLY A 230 -19.62 -19.89 14.15
C GLY A 230 -20.86 -20.00 13.27
N GLU A 231 -21.59 -18.89 13.09
CA GLU A 231 -22.91 -18.88 12.46
C GLU A 231 -22.84 -18.89 10.93
N LEU A 232 -21.88 -18.16 10.35
CA LEU A 232 -21.71 -18.08 8.90
C LEU A 232 -20.87 -19.23 8.34
N GLY A 233 -20.23 -20.04 9.21
CA GLY A 233 -19.52 -21.26 8.85
C GLY A 233 -18.28 -21.03 7.98
N PHE A 234 -17.47 -20.00 8.31
CA PHE A 234 -16.15 -19.82 7.72
C PHE A 234 -15.11 -20.66 8.49
N ASP A 235 -14.32 -21.46 7.78
CA ASP A 235 -13.29 -22.33 8.35
C ASP A 235 -12.07 -21.54 8.84
N ALA A 236 -11.80 -20.39 8.21
CA ALA A 236 -10.84 -19.40 8.71
C ALA A 236 -11.22 -17.98 8.29
N VAL A 237 -10.76 -17.00 9.08
CA VAL A 237 -11.01 -15.57 8.85
C VAL A 237 -9.71 -14.77 8.87
N PHE A 238 -9.54 -13.85 7.92
CA PHE A 238 -8.44 -12.89 7.90
C PHE A 238 -8.93 -11.45 8.09
N ILE A 239 -8.27 -10.69 8.96
CA ILE A 239 -8.59 -9.29 9.25
C ILE A 239 -7.52 -8.39 8.62
N GLY A 240 -7.90 -7.66 7.58
CA GLY A 240 -7.07 -6.74 6.81
C GLY A 240 -7.64 -5.33 6.74
N THR A 241 -8.32 -4.86 7.79
CA THR A 241 -9.06 -3.57 7.81
C THR A 241 -8.17 -2.32 7.82
N GLY A 242 -6.86 -2.50 7.99
CA GLY A 242 -5.88 -1.41 8.04
C GLY A 242 -6.05 -0.44 9.22
N ALA A 243 -5.37 0.71 9.13
CA ALA A 243 -5.41 1.78 10.12
C ALA A 243 -6.04 3.05 9.52
N GLY A 244 -7.37 3.08 9.40
CA GLY A 244 -8.10 4.15 8.70
C GLY A 244 -8.62 5.30 9.58
N TYR A 245 -8.45 5.25 10.91
CA TYR A 245 -9.07 6.22 11.82
C TYR A 245 -8.19 7.48 11.96
N PRO A 246 -8.64 8.68 11.54
CA PRO A 246 -7.79 9.88 11.53
C PRO A 246 -7.48 10.39 12.94
N SER A 247 -6.29 10.99 13.10
CA SER A 247 -5.92 11.72 14.31
C SER A 247 -6.03 13.23 14.08
N PHE A 248 -6.53 13.95 15.08
CA PHE A 248 -6.53 15.40 15.14
C PHE A 248 -5.49 15.92 16.14
N LEU A 249 -5.18 17.20 16.06
CA LEU A 249 -4.14 17.83 16.87
C LEU A 249 -4.56 18.07 18.32
N GLY A 250 -5.86 18.23 18.60
CA GLY A 250 -6.35 18.60 19.92
C GLY A 250 -5.92 20.01 20.35
N ILE A 251 -5.80 20.93 19.38
CA ILE A 251 -5.44 22.33 19.59
C ILE A 251 -6.68 23.22 19.44
N PRO A 252 -6.69 24.44 20.01
CA PRO A 252 -7.80 25.37 19.81
C PRO A 252 -8.11 25.59 18.33
N GLY A 253 -9.40 25.48 17.97
CA GLY A 253 -9.90 25.70 16.60
C GLY A 253 -9.87 24.47 15.68
N ASP A 254 -9.53 23.28 16.18
CA ASP A 254 -9.52 22.03 15.38
C ASP A 254 -10.90 21.57 14.87
N SER A 255 -11.98 22.18 15.37
CA SER A 255 -13.36 21.92 14.97
C SER A 255 -13.98 23.04 14.12
N LEU A 256 -13.20 24.01 13.64
CA LEU A 256 -13.68 25.10 12.78
C LEU A 256 -14.08 24.58 11.38
N ASN A 257 -15.03 25.27 10.73
CA ASN A 257 -15.35 25.02 9.34
C ASN A 257 -14.12 25.32 8.46
N GLY A 258 -13.73 24.38 7.62
CA GLY A 258 -12.49 24.45 6.85
C GLY A 258 -11.34 23.64 7.45
N VAL A 259 -11.54 22.98 8.60
CA VAL A 259 -10.61 21.94 9.08
C VAL A 259 -11.08 20.57 8.59
N LEU A 260 -10.24 19.90 7.81
CA LEU A 260 -10.50 18.56 7.28
C LEU A 260 -9.41 17.60 7.74
N SER A 261 -9.78 16.33 7.92
CA SER A 261 -8.77 15.27 7.91
C SER A 261 -8.32 15.01 6.47
N ALA A 262 -7.05 14.61 6.29
CA ALA A 262 -6.58 14.20 4.96
C ALA A 262 -7.39 12.99 4.43
N ASN A 263 -7.84 12.10 5.31
CA ASN A 263 -8.71 10.98 4.94
C ASN A 263 -10.02 11.47 4.31
N GLU A 264 -10.65 12.49 4.88
CA GLU A 264 -11.88 13.07 4.33
C GLU A 264 -11.63 13.71 2.96
N LEU A 265 -10.63 14.59 2.87
CA LEU A 265 -10.28 15.27 1.61
C LEU A 265 -10.01 14.27 0.48
N LEU A 266 -9.14 13.29 0.74
CA LEU A 266 -8.74 12.30 -0.25
C LEU A 266 -9.89 11.36 -0.60
N THR A 267 -10.71 10.94 0.37
CA THR A 267 -11.90 10.11 0.10
C THR A 267 -12.90 10.83 -0.79
N ARG A 268 -13.21 12.10 -0.48
CA ARG A 268 -14.10 12.94 -1.31
C ARG A 268 -13.55 13.08 -2.73
N CYS A 269 -12.26 13.40 -2.86
CA CYS A 269 -11.62 13.62 -4.16
C CYS A 269 -11.51 12.33 -4.99
N ASN A 270 -11.02 11.25 -4.40
CA ASN A 270 -10.62 10.05 -5.10
C ASN A 270 -11.77 9.06 -5.28
N MET A 271 -12.44 8.67 -4.18
CA MET A 271 -13.50 7.67 -4.21
C MET A 271 -14.82 8.30 -4.67
N MET A 272 -15.18 9.46 -4.10
CA MET A 272 -16.46 10.12 -4.40
C MET A 272 -16.40 11.03 -5.63
N GLN A 273 -15.24 11.10 -6.31
CA GLN A 273 -15.02 11.89 -7.53
C GLN A 273 -15.36 13.37 -7.41
N ALA A 274 -15.29 13.97 -6.21
CA ALA A 274 -15.66 15.37 -5.97
C ALA A 274 -14.77 16.41 -6.68
N LYS A 275 -13.72 15.95 -7.38
CA LYS A 275 -12.93 16.75 -8.33
C LYS A 275 -13.70 17.07 -9.62
N ASP A 276 -14.76 16.31 -9.93
CA ASP A 276 -15.64 16.51 -11.07
C ASP A 276 -17.00 17.06 -10.60
N ARG A 277 -17.46 18.14 -11.23
CA ARG A 277 -18.74 18.80 -10.93
C ARG A 277 -19.97 17.97 -11.31
N GLY A 278 -19.78 16.88 -12.07
CA GLY A 278 -20.84 15.93 -12.40
C GLY A 278 -21.25 15.00 -11.25
N PHE A 279 -20.52 15.00 -10.13
CA PHE A 279 -20.80 14.16 -8.97
C PHE A 279 -21.41 14.96 -7.81
N ASP A 280 -22.27 14.31 -7.02
CA ASP A 280 -23.06 14.97 -5.96
C ASP A 280 -22.23 15.40 -4.74
N THR A 281 -21.05 14.79 -4.53
CA THR A 281 -20.26 15.04 -3.32
C THR A 281 -19.57 16.40 -3.42
N PRO A 282 -19.84 17.35 -2.51
CA PRO A 282 -19.17 18.64 -2.53
C PRO A 282 -17.73 18.52 -2.00
N LEU A 283 -16.86 19.37 -2.53
CA LEU A 283 -15.51 19.56 -2.01
C LEU A 283 -15.15 21.05 -1.99
N PRO A 284 -15.26 21.73 -0.82
CA PRO A 284 -14.86 23.12 -0.70
C PRO A 284 -13.34 23.24 -0.81
N ILE A 285 -12.88 24.17 -1.65
CA ILE A 285 -11.46 24.41 -1.90
C ILE A 285 -11.12 25.78 -1.32
N GLY A 286 -10.15 25.79 -0.41
CA GLY A 286 -9.58 27.04 0.10
C GLY A 286 -8.63 27.67 -0.92
N ALA A 287 -8.54 29.00 -0.93
CA ALA A 287 -7.54 29.70 -1.73
C ALA A 287 -6.14 29.51 -1.13
N ARG A 288 -6.03 29.47 0.21
CA ARG A 288 -4.77 29.32 0.94
C ARG A 288 -4.85 28.14 1.89
N VAL A 289 -4.28 27.02 1.48
CA VAL A 289 -4.40 25.75 2.18
C VAL A 289 -3.17 25.47 3.03
N ALA A 290 -3.37 25.09 4.28
CA ALA A 290 -2.29 24.60 5.14
C ALA A 290 -2.45 23.10 5.41
N VAL A 291 -1.47 22.29 5.00
CA VAL A 291 -1.46 20.84 5.22
C VAL A 291 -0.45 20.49 6.30
N ILE A 292 -0.91 19.84 7.36
CA ILE A 292 -0.11 19.55 8.55
C ILE A 292 0.44 18.13 8.49
N GLY A 293 1.75 18.00 8.26
CA GLY A 293 2.45 16.73 8.07
C GLY A 293 3.30 16.72 6.80
N SER A 294 4.18 15.71 6.67
CA SER A 294 5.03 15.54 5.48
C SER A 294 5.20 14.08 5.04
N GLY A 295 4.24 13.21 5.39
CA GLY A 295 4.19 11.84 4.85
C GLY A 295 3.52 11.78 3.47
N ASN A 296 3.43 10.59 2.88
CA ASN A 296 2.78 10.42 1.56
C ASN A 296 1.36 10.98 1.54
N THR A 297 0.57 10.73 2.59
CA THR A 297 -0.79 11.30 2.74
C THR A 297 -0.80 12.83 2.70
N ALA A 298 0.21 13.48 3.28
CA ALA A 298 0.33 14.94 3.25
C ALA A 298 0.72 15.42 1.84
N MET A 299 1.66 14.74 1.17
CA MET A 299 2.04 15.05 -0.22
C MET A 299 0.84 14.92 -1.16
N ASP A 300 0.08 13.84 -1.03
CA ASP A 300 -1.13 13.61 -1.81
C ASP A 300 -2.17 14.70 -1.57
N ALA A 301 -2.46 15.03 -0.30
CA ALA A 301 -3.39 16.10 0.05
C ALA A 301 -2.98 17.45 -0.53
N MET A 302 -1.71 17.84 -0.40
CA MET A 302 -1.19 19.11 -0.93
C MET A 302 -1.35 19.19 -2.45
N ARG A 303 -0.96 18.12 -3.14
CA ARG A 303 -1.00 18.05 -4.60
C ARG A 303 -2.42 17.95 -5.16
N VAL A 304 -3.34 17.36 -4.41
CA VAL A 304 -4.79 17.40 -4.68
C VAL A 304 -5.30 18.83 -4.53
N CYS A 305 -5.04 19.50 -3.40
CA CYS A 305 -5.47 20.89 -3.19
C CYS A 305 -4.97 21.82 -4.29
N ARG A 306 -3.70 21.65 -4.71
CA ARG A 306 -3.13 22.42 -5.81
C ARG A 306 -3.87 22.20 -7.13
N ARG A 307 -4.21 20.95 -7.45
CA ARG A 307 -4.97 20.57 -8.67
C ARG A 307 -6.42 21.04 -8.68
N LEU A 308 -7.00 21.17 -7.50
CA LEU A 308 -8.33 21.72 -7.32
C LEU A 308 -8.36 23.26 -7.45
N GLY A 309 -7.21 23.91 -7.60
CA GLY A 309 -7.13 25.35 -7.87
C GLY A 309 -6.82 26.21 -6.65
N ALA A 310 -6.32 25.65 -5.55
CA ALA A 310 -5.77 26.44 -4.46
C ALA A 310 -4.64 27.35 -4.97
N GLU A 311 -4.68 28.63 -4.62
CA GLU A 311 -3.70 29.65 -5.03
C GLU A 311 -2.35 29.41 -4.35
N GLU A 312 -2.39 29.10 -3.05
CA GLU A 312 -1.23 28.79 -2.21
C GLU A 312 -1.49 27.50 -1.43
N VAL A 313 -0.48 26.65 -1.32
CA VAL A 313 -0.53 25.43 -0.51
C VAL A 313 0.75 25.32 0.31
N HIS A 314 0.58 25.26 1.63
CA HIS A 314 1.68 25.27 2.59
C HIS A 314 1.81 23.92 3.30
N CYS A 315 2.99 23.31 3.25
CA CYS A 315 3.34 22.18 4.10
C CYS A 315 3.79 22.68 5.47
N ILE A 316 3.09 22.32 6.54
CA ILE A 316 3.49 22.62 7.92
C ILE A 316 4.08 21.36 8.54
N TYR A 317 5.40 21.34 8.75
CA TYR A 317 6.08 20.15 9.27
C TYR A 317 7.03 20.46 10.42
N ARG A 318 6.80 19.77 11.55
CA ARG A 318 7.55 19.99 12.79
C ARG A 318 9.02 19.57 12.77
N ARG A 319 9.49 18.87 11.72
CA ARG A 319 10.90 18.45 11.56
C ARG A 319 11.49 19.01 10.26
N SER A 320 12.71 18.63 9.91
CA SER A 320 13.34 19.06 8.67
C SER A 320 12.96 18.17 7.48
N ARG A 321 13.35 18.61 6.28
CA ARG A 321 13.23 17.83 5.04
C ARG A 321 13.87 16.45 5.13
N ALA A 322 14.96 16.30 5.88
CA ALA A 322 15.66 15.02 6.01
C ALA A 322 14.88 13.98 6.84
N GLU A 323 14.02 14.41 7.76
CA GLU A 323 13.18 13.51 8.55
C GLU A 323 11.79 13.27 7.92
N ALA A 324 11.51 13.88 6.77
CA ALA A 324 10.23 13.72 6.07
C ALA A 324 10.05 12.25 5.62
N PRO A 325 8.96 11.57 6.02
CA PRO A 325 8.75 10.15 5.73
C PRO A 325 8.12 9.90 4.35
N ALA A 326 7.79 10.95 3.59
CA ALA A 326 7.28 10.80 2.23
C ALA A 326 8.34 10.23 1.29
N ARG A 327 7.87 9.55 0.25
CA ARG A 327 8.71 9.06 -0.85
C ARG A 327 9.38 10.25 -1.54
N LEU A 328 10.68 10.15 -1.81
CA LEU A 328 11.50 11.29 -2.25
C LEU A 328 11.01 11.90 -3.56
N GLU A 329 10.53 11.07 -4.49
CA GLU A 329 9.93 11.50 -5.75
C GLU A 329 8.71 12.40 -5.52
N GLU A 330 7.87 12.09 -4.54
CA GLU A 330 6.64 12.85 -4.30
C GLU A 330 6.94 14.21 -3.66
N VAL A 331 7.97 14.28 -2.81
CA VAL A 331 8.48 15.55 -2.28
C VAL A 331 9.00 16.41 -3.43
N HIS A 332 9.79 15.82 -4.33
CA HIS A 332 10.31 16.53 -5.51
C HIS A 332 9.18 17.04 -6.42
N HIS A 333 8.16 16.22 -6.67
CA HIS A 333 7.02 16.63 -7.48
C HIS A 333 6.21 17.73 -6.82
N ALA A 334 6.02 17.69 -5.50
CA ALA A 334 5.37 18.75 -4.75
C ALA A 334 6.16 20.08 -4.81
N GLU A 335 7.49 20.03 -4.68
CA GLU A 335 8.37 21.21 -4.86
C GLU A 335 8.19 21.82 -6.26
N GLN A 336 8.19 21.00 -7.32
CA GLN A 336 7.98 21.46 -8.70
C GLN A 336 6.57 22.02 -8.98
N GLU A 337 5.56 21.56 -8.23
CA GLU A 337 4.17 21.99 -8.36
C GLU A 337 3.88 23.30 -7.58
N GLY A 338 4.90 23.85 -6.91
CA GLY A 338 4.84 25.14 -6.20
C GLY A 338 4.27 25.03 -4.79
N ILE A 339 4.46 23.90 -4.11
CA ILE A 339 4.09 23.75 -2.70
C ILE A 339 5.14 24.43 -1.81
N ASP A 340 4.69 25.28 -0.89
CA ASP A 340 5.56 26.02 0.03
C ASP A 340 5.84 25.22 1.31
N PHE A 341 7.10 24.89 1.56
CA PHE A 341 7.47 24.08 2.71
C PHE A 341 7.91 24.90 3.92
N HIS A 342 7.14 24.81 5.00
CA HIS A 342 7.46 25.35 6.33
C HIS A 342 8.03 24.23 7.20
N TRP A 343 9.32 23.97 7.01
CA TRP A 343 10.09 23.04 7.84
C TRP A 343 10.29 23.61 9.24
N LEU A 344 10.42 22.70 10.23
CA LEU A 344 10.59 23.08 11.63
C LEU A 344 9.47 24.01 12.14
N THR A 345 8.23 23.71 11.77
CA THR A 345 7.05 24.49 12.16
C THR A 345 5.98 23.58 12.73
N ALA A 346 5.44 23.93 13.89
CA ALA A 346 4.34 23.20 14.51
C ALA A 346 3.12 24.12 14.76
N PRO A 347 1.89 23.66 14.49
CA PRO A 347 0.68 24.41 14.77
C PRO A 347 0.41 24.50 16.28
N VAL A 348 -0.10 25.65 16.73
CA VAL A 348 -0.48 25.92 18.14
C VAL A 348 -1.97 26.23 18.26
N ALA A 349 -2.55 26.92 17.28
CA ALA A 349 -3.99 27.17 17.22
C ALA A 349 -4.44 27.42 15.78
N ILE A 350 -5.68 27.06 15.47
CA ILE A 350 -6.38 27.45 14.25
C ILE A 350 -7.29 28.62 14.61
N LEU A 351 -7.26 29.68 13.80
CA LEU A 351 -7.87 30.96 14.11
C LEU A 351 -9.25 31.07 13.45
N ASP A 352 -10.26 31.47 14.22
CA ASP A 352 -11.67 31.60 13.81
C ASP A 352 -11.94 32.92 13.07
N ASP A 353 -12.62 32.93 11.92
CA ASP A 353 -13.04 34.15 11.21
C ASP A 353 -14.12 34.98 11.93
N GLY A 354 -14.61 34.51 13.09
CA GLY A 354 -15.69 35.09 13.87
C GLY A 354 -17.08 34.62 13.44
N LYS A 355 -17.14 33.72 12.45
CA LYS A 355 -18.34 33.05 11.94
C LYS A 355 -18.21 31.53 12.03
N GLY A 356 -17.19 31.03 12.72
CA GLY A 356 -16.91 29.60 12.89
C GLY A 356 -16.11 28.99 11.74
N GLY A 357 -15.50 29.79 10.87
CA GLY A 357 -14.62 29.35 9.78
C GLY A 357 -13.14 29.58 10.07
N VAL A 358 -12.24 28.94 9.32
CA VAL A 358 -10.81 29.20 9.41
C VAL A 358 -10.45 30.55 8.75
N ARG A 359 -9.70 31.41 9.46
CA ARG A 359 -9.04 32.61 8.88
C ARG A 359 -7.51 32.54 8.83
N GLY A 360 -6.92 31.61 9.58
CA GLY A 360 -5.46 31.50 9.70
C GLY A 360 -5.02 30.45 10.70
N MET A 361 -3.71 30.33 10.85
CA MET A 361 -3.06 29.40 11.77
C MET A 361 -1.94 30.10 12.53
N ARG A 362 -1.91 29.89 13.84
CA ARG A 362 -0.78 30.26 14.69
C ARG A 362 0.16 29.07 14.81
N CYS A 363 1.42 29.29 14.49
CA CYS A 363 2.49 28.31 14.55
C CYS A 363 3.60 28.73 15.49
N ILE A 364 4.45 27.79 15.85
CA ILE A 364 5.70 27.99 16.60
C ILE A 364 6.86 27.34 15.82
N ARG A 365 8.04 27.97 15.87
CA ARG A 365 9.25 27.38 15.27
C ARG A 365 9.78 26.26 16.16
N MET A 366 10.38 25.28 15.51
CA MET A 366 11.00 24.12 16.12
C MET A 366 12.51 24.13 15.89
N GLU A 367 13.24 23.44 16.75
CA GLU A 367 14.62 23.04 16.51
C GLU A 367 14.74 21.51 16.67
N LEU A 368 15.77 20.93 16.09
CA LEU A 368 16.00 19.49 16.19
C LEU A 368 16.85 19.18 17.42
N GLY A 369 16.30 18.41 18.35
CA GLY A 369 17.04 17.79 19.45
C GLY A 369 17.66 16.45 19.05
N GLU A 370 17.83 15.59 20.05
CA GLU A 370 18.36 14.23 19.89
C GLU A 370 17.42 13.31 19.10
N PRO A 371 17.95 12.29 18.41
CA PRO A 371 17.17 11.23 17.79
C PRO A 371 16.19 10.55 18.76
N ASP A 372 14.97 10.28 18.30
CA ASP A 372 14.01 9.40 18.96
C ASP A 372 14.28 7.91 18.66
N ALA A 373 13.45 7.02 19.21
CA ALA A 373 13.59 5.57 19.01
C ALA A 373 13.43 5.13 17.54
N SER A 374 12.84 5.97 16.68
CA SER A 374 12.79 5.74 15.23
C SER A 374 14.02 6.26 14.49
N GLY A 375 15.03 6.78 15.22
CA GLY A 375 16.23 7.39 14.65
C GLY A 375 16.05 8.83 14.17
N ARG A 376 14.82 9.38 14.24
CA ARG A 376 14.51 10.73 13.75
C ARG A 376 14.68 11.75 14.86
N ARG A 377 15.30 12.88 14.58
CA ARG A 377 15.52 13.94 15.57
C ARG A 377 14.19 14.48 16.12
N ARG A 378 14.14 14.63 17.45
CA ARG A 378 12.95 15.13 18.16
C ARG A 378 12.79 16.63 17.90
N PRO A 379 11.58 17.11 17.57
CA PRO A 379 11.33 18.53 17.45
C PRO A 379 11.13 19.16 18.83
N VAL A 380 11.83 20.26 19.11
CA VAL A 380 11.76 21.03 20.36
C VAL A 380 11.27 22.44 20.04
N ALA A 381 10.29 22.95 20.79
CA ALA A 381 9.70 24.25 20.52
C ALA A 381 10.66 25.39 20.92
N VAL A 382 10.85 26.34 20.02
CA VAL A 382 11.61 27.57 20.27
C VAL A 382 10.67 28.59 20.92
N LYS A 383 10.82 28.83 22.23
CA LYS A 383 9.93 29.74 22.97
C LYS A 383 9.97 31.17 22.41
N GLY A 384 8.81 31.81 22.29
CA GLY A 384 8.70 33.20 21.82
C GLY A 384 8.83 33.35 20.30
N SER A 385 8.82 32.25 19.55
CA SER A 385 8.92 32.24 18.09
C SER A 385 7.57 32.11 17.39
N GLU A 386 6.48 32.30 18.12
CA GLU A 386 5.12 32.18 17.60
C GLU A 386 4.84 33.22 16.51
N TYR A 387 4.18 32.78 15.44
CA TYR A 387 3.76 33.63 14.35
C TYR A 387 2.46 33.14 13.75
N GLU A 388 1.75 34.02 13.06
CA GLU A 388 0.50 33.71 12.38
C GLU A 388 0.67 33.85 10.87
N PHE A 389 -0.02 33.01 10.12
CA PHE A 389 -0.21 33.20 8.69
C PHE A 389 -1.68 32.93 8.33
N ALA A 390 -2.13 33.56 7.25
CA ALA A 390 -3.51 33.45 6.80
C ALA A 390 -3.69 32.18 5.95
N CYS A 391 -4.76 31.45 6.23
CA CYS A 391 -5.21 30.28 5.50
C CYS A 391 -6.73 30.15 5.69
N ASP A 392 -7.42 29.53 4.75
CA ASP A 392 -8.89 29.33 4.80
C ASP A 392 -9.28 27.84 4.81
N LEU A 393 -8.31 26.96 4.58
CA LEU A 393 -8.48 25.51 4.73
C LEU A 393 -7.27 24.92 5.45
N VAL A 394 -7.52 24.05 6.44
CA VAL A 394 -6.51 23.27 7.14
C VAL A 394 -6.77 21.79 6.91
N VAL A 395 -5.74 21.08 6.44
CA VAL A 395 -5.81 19.63 6.23
C VAL A 395 -4.87 18.92 7.19
N VAL A 396 -5.42 18.08 8.05
CA VAL A 396 -4.66 17.35 9.07
C VAL A 396 -4.19 16.00 8.51
N ALA A 397 -2.88 15.83 8.35
CA ALA A 397 -2.23 14.64 7.79
C ALA A 397 -1.14 14.07 8.73
N ILE A 398 -1.45 13.99 10.03
CA ILE A 398 -0.49 13.60 11.08
C ILE A 398 -0.44 12.10 11.39
N GLY A 399 -1.22 11.29 10.66
CA GLY A 399 -1.30 9.84 10.80
C GLY A 399 -2.68 9.35 11.21
N THR A 400 -2.84 8.03 11.16
CA THR A 400 -4.08 7.31 11.41
C THR A 400 -3.86 6.17 12.40
N ASN A 401 -4.94 5.71 13.02
CA ASN A 401 -4.97 4.63 14.00
C ASN A 401 -5.89 3.49 13.56
N ALA A 402 -5.80 2.37 14.27
CA ALA A 402 -6.76 1.28 14.18
C ALA A 402 -8.18 1.78 14.51
N ASN A 403 -9.18 1.33 13.75
CA ASN A 403 -10.58 1.61 14.03
C ASN A 403 -11.05 0.75 15.21
N PRO A 404 -11.66 1.31 16.27
CA PRO A 404 -12.02 0.56 17.46
C PRO A 404 -13.18 -0.44 17.28
N ILE A 405 -13.95 -0.39 16.18
CA ILE A 405 -15.16 -1.20 16.00
C ILE A 405 -14.91 -2.70 16.23
N ILE A 406 -13.88 -3.28 15.59
CA ILE A 406 -13.57 -4.71 15.73
C ILE A 406 -13.17 -5.04 17.17
N GLY A 407 -12.30 -4.23 17.76
CA GLY A 407 -11.85 -4.39 19.14
C GLY A 407 -12.95 -4.22 20.19
N GLN A 408 -14.03 -3.49 19.87
CA GLN A 408 -15.19 -3.29 20.74
C GLN A 408 -16.25 -4.39 20.60
N THR A 409 -16.29 -5.07 19.45
CA THR A 409 -17.40 -5.97 19.09
C THR A 409 -17.00 -7.44 19.06
N SER A 410 -15.70 -7.73 19.18
CA SER A 410 -15.14 -9.09 19.20
C SER A 410 -14.22 -9.26 20.41
N LYS A 411 -14.06 -10.49 20.91
CA LYS A 411 -13.20 -10.84 22.06
C LYS A 411 -11.71 -10.95 21.70
N ILE A 412 -11.29 -10.29 20.62
CA ILE A 412 -9.93 -10.36 20.11
C ILE A 412 -8.98 -9.51 20.97
N LYS A 413 -7.79 -10.04 21.25
CA LYS A 413 -6.78 -9.34 22.04
C LYS A 413 -6.17 -8.18 21.25
N LEU A 414 -6.08 -7.02 21.88
CA LEU A 414 -5.41 -5.84 21.34
C LEU A 414 -4.06 -5.60 22.03
N ASP A 415 -3.16 -4.92 21.34
CA ASP A 415 -1.94 -4.36 21.93
C ASP A 415 -2.25 -3.08 22.74
N LYS A 416 -1.21 -2.51 23.38
CA LYS A 416 -1.35 -1.28 24.19
C LYS A 416 -1.76 -0.04 23.38
N ARG A 417 -1.65 -0.09 22.05
CA ARG A 417 -1.97 1.01 21.12
C ARG A 417 -3.35 0.84 20.49
N GLY A 418 -4.05 -0.27 20.77
CA GLY A 418 -5.37 -0.58 20.21
C GLY A 418 -5.36 -1.31 18.87
N TYR A 419 -4.20 -1.84 18.45
CA TYR A 419 -4.06 -2.67 17.24
C TYR A 419 -4.30 -4.15 17.57
N ILE A 420 -4.63 -4.98 16.59
CA ILE A 420 -4.87 -6.42 16.82
C ILE A 420 -3.52 -7.07 17.15
N ALA A 421 -3.46 -7.78 18.28
CA ALA A 421 -2.28 -8.52 18.68
C ALA A 421 -2.24 -9.88 17.96
N THR A 422 -1.11 -10.17 17.33
CA THR A 422 -0.84 -11.46 16.69
C THR A 422 0.48 -12.06 17.16
N ASP A 423 0.67 -13.35 16.92
CA ASP A 423 1.97 -13.99 17.01
C ASP A 423 2.82 -13.77 15.74
N GLU A 424 3.96 -14.44 15.65
CA GLU A 424 4.86 -14.37 14.49
C GLU A 424 4.25 -14.97 13.21
N THR A 425 3.26 -15.85 13.32
CA THR A 425 2.52 -16.44 12.19
C THR A 425 1.30 -15.60 11.78
N LEU A 426 1.10 -14.45 12.42
CA LEU A 426 -0.07 -13.58 12.24
C LEU A 426 -1.39 -14.17 12.75
N ALA A 427 -1.34 -15.25 13.54
CA ALA A 427 -2.50 -15.79 14.24
C ALA A 427 -2.89 -14.86 15.39
N THR A 428 -4.19 -14.69 15.60
CA THR A 428 -4.75 -13.83 16.65
C THR A 428 -5.03 -14.64 17.92
N SER A 429 -5.67 -14.02 18.92
CA SER A 429 -6.14 -14.74 20.11
C SER A 429 -7.38 -15.63 19.88
N LEU A 430 -7.98 -15.59 18.68
CA LEU A 430 -9.14 -16.41 18.32
C LEU A 430 -8.69 -17.51 17.34
N ALA A 431 -9.09 -18.75 17.61
CA ALA A 431 -8.76 -19.90 16.76
C ALA A 431 -9.35 -19.73 15.35
N GLY A 432 -8.55 -20.04 14.32
CA GLY A 432 -8.93 -19.86 12.92
C GLY A 432 -8.99 -18.40 12.46
N VAL A 433 -8.58 -17.43 13.30
CA VAL A 433 -8.62 -15.99 12.95
C VAL A 433 -7.20 -15.42 12.90
N TYR A 434 -6.89 -14.78 11.78
CA TYR A 434 -5.60 -14.16 11.46
C TYR A 434 -5.77 -12.67 11.20
N ALA A 435 -4.71 -11.89 11.36
CA ALA A 435 -4.74 -10.46 11.04
C ALA A 435 -3.41 -9.99 10.45
N GLY A 436 -3.45 -9.06 9.49
CA GLY A 436 -2.25 -8.61 8.80
C GLY A 436 -2.36 -7.23 8.17
N GLY A 437 -1.21 -6.65 7.86
CA GLY A 437 -1.09 -5.27 7.37
C GLY A 437 -1.24 -4.25 8.49
N ASP A 438 -1.71 -3.05 8.12
CA ASP A 438 -1.68 -1.88 9.00
C ASP A 438 -2.50 -2.04 10.30
N ILE A 439 -3.47 -2.97 10.35
CA ILE A 439 -4.26 -3.25 11.56
C ILE A 439 -3.44 -3.97 12.66
N VAL A 440 -2.27 -4.52 12.30
CA VAL A 440 -1.32 -5.13 13.24
C VAL A 440 -0.12 -4.21 13.47
N THR A 441 0.51 -3.74 12.40
CA THR A 441 1.78 -2.99 12.49
C THR A 441 1.59 -1.51 12.83
N GLY A 442 0.43 -0.94 12.49
CA GLY A 442 0.31 0.49 12.21
C GLY A 442 0.68 0.83 10.77
N ALA A 443 0.47 2.08 10.38
CA ALA A 443 0.67 2.57 9.01
C ALA A 443 2.04 2.14 8.44
N ALA A 444 2.00 1.38 7.34
CA ALA A 444 3.17 0.82 6.67
C ALA A 444 3.13 1.14 5.16
N THR A 445 3.76 0.30 4.33
CA THR A 445 3.73 0.41 2.86
C THR A 445 2.80 -0.64 2.25
N VAL A 446 2.27 -0.36 1.06
CA VAL A 446 1.39 -1.28 0.30
C VAL A 446 2.00 -2.68 0.19
N ILE A 447 3.27 -2.77 -0.15
CA ILE A 447 3.97 -4.05 -0.33
C ILE A 447 4.20 -4.81 0.99
N GLN A 448 4.37 -4.11 2.11
CA GLN A 448 4.44 -4.75 3.44
C GLN A 448 3.08 -5.30 3.86
N ALA A 449 1.99 -4.58 3.56
CA ALA A 449 0.64 -5.06 3.79
C ALA A 449 0.37 -6.33 2.95
N MET A 450 0.77 -6.36 1.67
CA MET A 450 0.70 -7.56 0.85
C MET A 450 1.51 -8.72 1.43
N GLY A 451 2.76 -8.47 1.85
CA GLY A 451 3.60 -9.49 2.47
C GLY A 451 2.98 -10.09 3.73
N ALA A 452 2.32 -9.27 4.55
CA ALA A 452 1.55 -9.75 5.71
C ALA A 452 0.34 -10.60 5.30
N GLY A 453 -0.40 -10.19 4.25
CA GLY A 453 -1.51 -10.98 3.71
C GLY A 453 -1.09 -12.37 3.23
N ARG A 454 0.02 -12.44 2.46
CA ARG A 454 0.58 -13.72 2.00
C ARG A 454 1.05 -14.60 3.15
N LYS A 455 1.78 -14.02 4.11
CA LYS A 455 2.24 -14.74 5.30
C LYS A 455 1.08 -15.31 6.13
N ALA A 456 -0.01 -14.55 6.27
CA ALA A 456 -1.22 -15.01 6.93
C ALA A 456 -1.88 -16.14 6.14
N ALA A 457 -1.99 -16.02 4.81
CA ALA A 457 -2.52 -17.08 3.95
C ALA A 457 -1.71 -18.39 4.08
N SER A 458 -0.38 -18.34 4.05
CA SER A 458 0.45 -19.54 4.30
C SER A 458 0.18 -20.16 5.67
N SER A 459 -0.05 -19.34 6.70
CA SER A 459 -0.34 -19.82 8.05
C SER A 459 -1.76 -20.40 8.17
N MET A 460 -2.73 -19.84 7.45
CA MET A 460 -4.09 -20.36 7.33
C MET A 460 -4.13 -21.69 6.58
N ILE A 461 -3.39 -21.80 5.47
CA ILE A 461 -3.21 -23.04 4.71
C ILE A 461 -2.68 -24.15 5.64
N ALA A 462 -1.63 -23.85 6.42
CA ALA A 462 -1.08 -24.79 7.38
C ALA A 462 -2.09 -25.18 8.49
N TYR A 463 -2.83 -24.20 9.03
CA TYR A 463 -3.87 -24.44 10.04
C TYR A 463 -5.01 -25.33 9.54
N LEU A 464 -5.40 -25.17 8.27
CA LEU A 464 -6.44 -25.97 7.62
C LEU A 464 -5.94 -27.35 7.15
N GLY A 465 -4.66 -27.66 7.33
CA GLY A 465 -4.06 -28.90 6.84
C GLY A 465 -4.03 -28.99 5.31
N LEU A 466 -4.08 -27.85 4.62
CA LEU A 466 -3.91 -27.76 3.17
C LEU A 466 -2.42 -27.90 2.84
N ARG A 467 -2.11 -28.69 1.81
CA ARG A 467 -0.72 -28.82 1.37
C ARG A 467 -0.30 -27.59 0.59
N ASP A 468 0.87 -27.09 0.95
CA ASP A 468 1.60 -26.13 0.13
C ASP A 468 2.12 -26.86 -1.13
N THR A 469 1.63 -26.46 -2.30
CA THR A 469 2.05 -27.04 -3.58
C THR A 469 3.48 -26.68 -3.97
N ASP A 470 4.05 -25.63 -3.36
CA ASP A 470 5.42 -25.17 -3.60
C ASP A 470 6.43 -25.83 -2.65
N ALA A 471 5.95 -26.52 -1.61
CA ALA A 471 6.77 -27.31 -0.72
C ALA A 471 6.95 -28.73 -1.27
N VAL A 472 8.17 -29.09 -1.69
CA VAL A 472 8.53 -30.48 -1.96
C VAL A 472 8.37 -31.28 -0.67
N TYR A 473 7.35 -32.14 -0.61
CA TYR A 473 7.07 -33.02 0.52
C TYR A 473 8.33 -33.79 0.93
N ARG A 474 8.77 -33.59 2.18
CA ARG A 474 9.77 -34.44 2.84
C ARG A 474 9.04 -35.30 3.85
N ALA A 475 8.94 -36.59 3.58
CA ALA A 475 8.29 -37.54 4.47
C ALA A 475 8.85 -37.44 5.91
N PRO A 476 8.00 -37.51 6.95
CA PRO A 476 8.46 -37.66 8.33
C PRO A 476 9.35 -38.90 8.47
N ALA A 477 10.37 -38.83 9.34
CA ALA A 477 11.35 -39.89 9.51
C ALA A 477 10.76 -41.24 10.01
N SER A 478 9.53 -41.26 10.52
CA SER A 478 8.82 -42.46 10.94
C SER A 478 7.79 -42.87 9.87
N ALA A 479 8.24 -43.69 8.91
CA ALA A 479 7.48 -44.16 7.76
C ALA A 479 6.31 -45.12 8.07
N GLU A 480 6.00 -45.40 9.34
CA GLU A 480 5.09 -46.49 9.71
C GLU A 480 3.60 -46.10 9.76
N ALA A 481 3.26 -44.81 9.65
CA ALA A 481 1.87 -44.33 9.72
C ALA A 481 1.30 -43.81 8.39
N ALA A 482 2.08 -43.77 7.30
CA ALA A 482 1.70 -43.11 6.06
C ALA A 482 1.11 -44.07 5.02
N LEU A 483 -0.05 -43.72 4.44
CA LEU A 483 -0.61 -44.45 3.29
C LEU A 483 0.01 -43.87 2.02
N PHE A 484 0.78 -44.67 1.26
CA PHE A 484 1.51 -44.21 0.07
C PHE A 484 2.49 -43.05 0.31
N GLY A 485 3.01 -42.94 1.53
CA GLY A 485 3.91 -41.86 1.92
C GLY A 485 3.19 -40.55 2.25
N LEU A 486 1.86 -40.53 2.37
CA LEU A 486 1.05 -39.36 2.78
C LEU A 486 0.50 -39.58 4.20
N ASP A 487 0.40 -38.50 4.98
CA ASP A 487 -0.16 -38.55 6.34
C ASP A 487 -1.69 -38.74 6.25
N PRO A 488 -2.27 -39.75 6.91
CA PRO A 488 -3.71 -39.98 6.89
C PRO A 488 -4.56 -38.83 7.48
N GLY A 489 -3.95 -37.91 8.23
CA GLY A 489 -4.60 -36.69 8.72
C GLY A 489 -4.62 -35.53 7.71
N GLU A 490 -3.90 -35.64 6.58
CA GLU A 490 -3.94 -34.62 5.52
C GLU A 490 -5.23 -34.74 4.71
N HIS A 491 -5.94 -33.63 4.54
CA HIS A 491 -7.19 -33.55 3.78
C HIS A 491 -6.96 -33.53 2.24
N ASN A 492 -6.10 -34.42 1.73
CA ASN A 492 -5.86 -34.61 0.29
C ASN A 492 -6.24 -36.00 -0.20
N PHE A 493 -7.24 -36.64 0.41
CA PHE A 493 -7.76 -37.89 -0.15
C PHE A 493 -8.54 -37.60 -1.43
N VAL A 494 -7.93 -37.95 -2.56
CA VAL A 494 -8.62 -38.19 -3.82
C VAL A 494 -9.79 -39.14 -3.54
N ARG A 495 -11.02 -38.61 -3.47
CA ARG A 495 -12.22 -39.45 -3.56
C ARG A 495 -12.35 -39.89 -5.01
N VAL A 496 -11.68 -40.99 -5.36
CA VAL A 496 -11.98 -41.71 -6.61
C VAL A 496 -13.43 -42.17 -6.52
N ARG A 497 -14.35 -41.43 -7.14
CA ARG A 497 -15.69 -41.94 -7.43
C ARG A 497 -15.56 -42.83 -8.66
N THR A 498 -15.46 -44.13 -8.44
CA THR A 498 -15.74 -45.11 -9.50
C THR A 498 -17.22 -45.04 -9.83
N ALA A 499 -17.54 -44.69 -11.07
CA ALA A 499 -18.79 -45.11 -11.71
C ALA A 499 -18.46 -46.23 -12.68
#